data_AF-B0TVM1-F1
#
_entry.id   AF-B0TVM1-F1
#
_cell.length_a   1.000
_cell.length_b   1.000
_cell.length_c   1.000
_cell.angle_alpha   90.00
_cell.angle_beta   90.00
_cell.angle_gamma   90.00
#
_symmetry.space_group_name_H-M   'P 1'
#
loop_
_entity.id
_entity.type
_entity.pdbx_description
1 polymer ?
#
loop_
_entity_poly.entity_id
_entity_poly.type
_entity_poly.pdbx_seq_one_letter_code
_entity_poly.pdbx_strand_id
1 'polypeptide(L)'
;MSYPLGHKMNHFCRNKIASCMLALSSLLATQALANEATQSEEYAIGVMVKSLGSAIKQPSDESLITITQYGTDSRYYVMVRGWLVQELQGVKSQLAAYRSDDLDNSHDAHKAKLQQRVDFLKQAIRRIDLE
;
A
#
# COMPACT_ATOMS: atom_id res chain seq x y z
N MET A 1 24.12 -19.31 -88.21
CA MET A 1 23.14 -18.95 -87.18
C MET A 1 23.85 -18.92 -85.82
N SER A 2 23.91 -17.71 -85.27
CA SER A 2 24.20 -17.20 -83.91
C SER A 2 24.94 -18.00 -82.81
N TYR A 3 25.96 -17.33 -82.26
CA TYR A 3 26.55 -17.41 -80.91
C TYR A 3 25.61 -16.81 -79.80
N PRO A 4 26.03 -16.52 -78.54
CA PRO A 4 26.47 -17.39 -77.43
C PRO A 4 25.82 -17.00 -76.04
N LEU A 5 26.28 -17.66 -74.96
CA LEU A 5 26.40 -17.25 -73.52
C LEU A 5 25.52 -16.11 -72.96
N GLY A 6 24.83 -16.41 -71.85
CA GLY A 6 24.16 -15.39 -71.02
C GLY A 6 23.83 -15.85 -69.60
N HIS A 7 24.73 -15.55 -68.67
CA HIS A 7 24.56 -15.59 -67.22
C HIS A 7 23.44 -14.64 -66.77
N LYS A 8 22.48 -15.10 -65.95
CA LYS A 8 21.67 -14.22 -65.09
C LYS A 8 21.48 -14.81 -63.69
N MET A 9 22.21 -14.24 -62.76
CA MET A 9 21.86 -14.18 -61.33
C MET A 9 20.50 -13.48 -61.18
N ASN A 10 19.55 -14.12 -60.51
CA ASN A 10 18.34 -13.46 -60.05
C ASN A 10 18.41 -13.31 -58.52
N HIS A 11 18.67 -12.07 -58.11
CA HIS A 11 18.51 -11.59 -56.73
C HIS A 11 17.06 -11.76 -56.29
N PHE A 12 16.77 -12.81 -55.53
CA PHE A 12 15.46 -13.00 -54.90
C PHE A 12 15.41 -12.27 -53.57
N CYS A 13 14.82 -11.07 -53.62
CA CYS A 13 14.02 -10.47 -52.55
C CYS A 13 14.63 -10.40 -51.13
N ARG A 14 15.59 -9.48 -50.96
CA ARG A 14 15.81 -8.75 -49.69
C ARG A 14 14.58 -7.85 -49.42
N ASN A 15 13.44 -8.36 -48.95
CA ASN A 15 12.37 -7.46 -48.50
C ASN A 15 11.31 -8.04 -47.54
N LYS A 16 11.71 -8.88 -46.58
CA LYS A 16 10.79 -9.33 -45.49
C LYS A 16 11.31 -9.13 -44.06
N ILE A 17 12.40 -8.39 -43.85
CA ILE A 17 12.96 -8.20 -42.49
C ILE A 17 12.57 -6.82 -41.91
N ALA A 18 12.18 -5.85 -42.73
CA ALA A 18 11.93 -4.49 -42.26
C ALA A 18 10.57 -4.30 -41.55
N SER A 19 9.65 -5.26 -41.61
CA SER A 19 8.30 -5.10 -41.06
C SER A 19 8.12 -5.59 -39.61
N CYS A 20 9.11 -6.27 -39.02
CA CYS A 20 9.04 -6.72 -37.62
C CYS A 20 9.75 -5.77 -36.63
N MET A 21 10.59 -4.86 -37.11
CA MET A 21 11.39 -3.97 -36.24
C MET A 21 10.62 -2.74 -35.72
N LEU A 22 9.47 -2.39 -36.31
CA LEU A 22 8.67 -1.24 -35.87
C LEU A 22 7.57 -1.59 -34.85
N ALA A 23 7.30 -2.88 -34.62
CA ALA A 23 6.35 -3.32 -33.60
C ALA A 23 7.01 -3.60 -32.24
N LEU A 24 8.34 -3.71 -32.19
CA LEU A 24 9.07 -4.04 -30.96
C LEU A 24 9.40 -2.80 -30.11
N SER A 25 9.53 -1.63 -30.73
CA SER A 25 9.90 -0.38 -30.07
C SER A 25 8.76 0.24 -29.24
N SER A 26 7.50 0.00 -29.61
CA SER A 26 6.35 0.45 -28.82
C SER A 26 6.20 -0.33 -27.51
N LEU A 27 6.64 -1.59 -27.47
CA LEU A 27 6.52 -2.46 -26.28
C LEU A 27 7.49 -2.06 -25.15
N LEU A 28 8.69 -1.53 -25.48
CA LEU A 28 9.65 -1.09 -24.45
C LEU A 28 9.27 0.24 -23.79
N ALA A 29 8.66 1.17 -24.53
CA ALA A 29 8.23 2.46 -23.97
C ALA A 29 7.10 2.31 -22.94
N THR A 30 6.22 1.31 -23.12
CA THR A 30 5.13 1.03 -22.17
C THR A 30 5.65 0.50 -20.82
N GLN A 31 6.74 -0.26 -20.82
CA GLN A 31 7.29 -0.85 -19.59
C GLN A 31 7.96 0.19 -18.69
N ALA A 32 8.63 1.19 -19.27
CA ALA A 32 9.30 2.23 -18.49
C ALA A 32 8.31 3.11 -17.71
N LEU A 33 7.19 3.52 -18.33
CA LEU A 33 6.14 4.31 -17.67
C LEU A 33 5.41 3.54 -16.56
N ALA A 34 5.18 2.24 -16.76
CA ALA A 34 4.56 1.40 -15.74
C ALA A 34 5.45 1.25 -14.50
N ASN A 35 6.76 1.10 -14.69
CA ASN A 35 7.72 0.90 -13.59
C ASN A 35 7.91 2.16 -12.70
N GLU A 36 7.89 3.35 -13.30
CA GLU A 36 7.94 4.63 -12.56
C GLU A 36 6.67 4.86 -11.73
N ALA A 37 5.50 4.53 -12.30
CA ALA A 37 4.22 4.64 -11.59
C ALA A 37 4.15 3.69 -10.37
N THR A 38 4.64 2.45 -10.51
CA THR A 38 4.68 1.48 -9.41
C THR A 38 5.64 1.91 -8.29
N GLN A 39 6.82 2.46 -8.61
CA GLN A 39 7.74 2.99 -7.59
C GLN A 39 7.14 4.16 -6.81
N SER A 40 6.41 5.04 -7.48
CA SER A 40 5.72 6.16 -6.85
C SER A 40 4.63 5.69 -5.88
N GLU A 41 3.88 4.64 -6.25
CA GLU A 41 2.82 4.07 -5.41
C GLU A 41 3.38 3.36 -4.17
N GLU A 42 4.43 2.53 -4.33
CA GLU A 42 5.10 1.88 -3.20
C GLU A 42 5.61 2.90 -2.17
N TYR A 43 6.23 3.98 -2.65
CA TYR A 43 6.67 5.07 -1.79
C TYR A 43 5.51 5.74 -1.05
N ALA A 44 4.41 6.05 -1.76
CA ALA A 44 3.22 6.64 -1.16
C ALA A 44 2.60 5.74 -0.08
N ILE A 45 2.54 4.44 -0.32
CA ILE A 45 2.10 3.45 0.67
C ILE A 45 3.03 3.47 1.89
N GLY A 46 4.35 3.50 1.68
CA GLY A 46 5.32 3.57 2.77
C GLY A 46 5.16 4.81 3.65
N VAL A 47 4.91 5.98 3.05
CA VAL A 47 4.64 7.24 3.79
C VAL A 47 3.33 7.12 4.58
N MET A 48 2.29 6.59 3.96
CA MET A 48 0.98 6.38 4.59
C MET A 48 1.09 5.45 5.80
N VAL A 49 1.77 4.30 5.66
CA VAL A 49 1.95 3.32 6.75
C VAL A 49 2.70 3.94 7.93
N LYS A 50 3.73 4.76 7.66
CA LYS A 50 4.45 5.49 8.71
C LYS A 50 3.55 6.49 9.43
N SER A 51 2.74 7.22 8.67
CA SER A 51 1.80 8.20 9.21
C SER A 51 0.75 7.53 10.12
N LEU A 52 0.11 6.45 9.63
CA LEU A 52 -0.83 5.64 10.41
C LEU A 52 -0.19 5.03 11.65
N GLY A 53 1.01 4.48 11.52
CA GLY A 53 1.72 3.88 12.65
C GLY A 53 1.99 4.89 13.78
N SER A 54 2.30 6.14 13.44
CA SER A 54 2.43 7.22 14.42
C SER A 54 1.08 7.59 15.03
N ALA A 55 0.05 7.78 14.20
CA ALA A 55 -1.28 8.17 14.63
C ALA A 55 -1.93 7.16 15.59
N ILE A 56 -1.78 5.86 15.31
CA ILE A 56 -2.31 4.77 16.16
C ILE A 56 -1.61 4.73 17.54
N LYS A 57 -0.32 5.10 17.59
CA LYS A 57 0.47 5.09 18.84
C LYS A 57 0.23 6.30 19.72
N GLN A 58 -0.18 7.43 19.13
CA GLN A 58 -0.31 8.72 19.82
C GLN A 58 -1.75 9.24 19.69
N PRO A 59 -2.65 8.91 20.62
CA PRO A 59 -4.01 9.42 20.61
C PRO A 59 -4.05 10.95 20.60
N SER A 60 -4.66 11.53 19.57
CA SER A 60 -4.90 12.97 19.43
C SER A 60 -5.97 13.19 18.35
N ASP A 61 -6.49 14.41 18.27
CA ASP A 61 -7.43 14.78 17.21
C ASP A 61 -6.78 14.70 15.81
N GLU A 62 -5.51 15.11 15.69
CA GLU A 62 -4.74 14.99 14.45
C GLU A 62 -4.54 13.54 14.02
N SER A 63 -4.31 12.64 14.98
CA SER A 63 -4.24 11.21 14.74
C SER A 63 -5.57 10.65 14.26
N LEU A 64 -6.68 11.10 14.85
CA LEU A 64 -8.02 10.69 14.41
C LEU A 64 -8.30 11.16 12.97
N ILE A 65 -7.90 12.38 12.61
CA ILE A 65 -8.00 12.91 11.24
C ILE A 65 -7.19 12.03 10.28
N THR A 66 -5.94 11.73 10.63
CA THR A 66 -5.04 10.91 9.80
C THR A 66 -5.60 9.50 9.59
N ILE A 67 -6.08 8.86 10.66
CA ILE A 67 -6.70 7.54 10.58
C ILE A 67 -7.98 7.58 9.75
N THR A 68 -8.79 8.64 9.88
CA THR A 68 -10.01 8.79 9.10
C THR A 68 -9.69 8.95 7.62
N GLN A 69 -8.74 9.83 7.27
CA GLN A 69 -8.35 10.11 5.90
C GLN A 69 -7.91 8.85 5.14
N TYR A 70 -7.08 8.00 5.75
CA TYR A 70 -6.64 6.76 5.10
C TYR A 70 -7.62 5.61 5.30
N GLY A 71 -8.35 5.61 6.40
CA GLY A 71 -9.30 4.56 6.75
C GLY A 71 -10.56 4.59 5.90
N THR A 72 -10.99 5.74 5.39
CA THR A 72 -12.13 5.83 4.47
C THR A 72 -11.75 5.66 3.00
N ASP A 73 -10.47 5.59 2.67
CA ASP A 73 -10.01 5.22 1.34
C ASP A 73 -10.24 3.71 1.12
N SER A 74 -11.09 3.36 0.15
CA SER A 74 -11.47 1.98 -0.13
C SER A 74 -10.28 1.06 -0.41
N ARG A 75 -9.15 1.59 -0.92
CA ARG A 75 -7.93 0.82 -1.20
C ARG A 75 -7.27 0.32 0.08
N TYR A 76 -7.41 1.07 1.17
CA TYR A 76 -6.72 0.81 2.43
C TYR A 76 -7.66 0.43 3.58
N TYR A 77 -8.97 0.66 3.46
CA TYR A 77 -9.97 0.43 4.49
C TYR A 77 -9.78 -0.90 5.25
N VAL A 78 -9.68 -2.02 4.52
CA VAL A 78 -9.54 -3.36 5.13
C VAL A 78 -8.25 -3.46 5.95
N MET A 79 -7.15 -2.92 5.44
CA MET A 79 -5.85 -2.92 6.12
C MET A 79 -5.89 -2.06 7.39
N VAL A 80 -6.36 -0.81 7.27
CA VAL A 80 -6.42 0.14 8.39
C VAL A 80 -7.34 -0.38 9.48
N ARG A 81 -8.55 -0.83 9.11
CA ARG A 81 -9.51 -1.40 10.06
C ARG A 81 -8.97 -2.65 10.75
N GLY A 82 -8.33 -3.55 10.00
CA GLY A 82 -7.69 -4.74 10.55
C GLY A 82 -6.63 -4.39 11.60
N TRP A 83 -5.75 -3.43 11.29
CA TRP A 83 -4.73 -2.95 12.23
C TRP A 83 -5.35 -2.34 13.49
N LEU A 84 -6.35 -1.45 13.37
CA LEU A 84 -7.02 -0.85 14.53
C LEU A 84 -7.66 -1.90 15.44
N VAL A 85 -8.29 -2.93 14.86
CA VAL A 85 -8.90 -4.03 15.62
C VAL A 85 -7.84 -4.85 16.35
N GLN A 86 -6.73 -5.19 15.69
CA GLN A 86 -5.61 -5.91 16.32
C GLN A 86 -5.01 -5.11 17.48
N GLU A 87 -4.74 -3.82 17.28
CA GLU A 87 -4.23 -2.94 18.34
C GLU A 87 -5.22 -2.86 19.51
N LEU A 88 -6.52 -2.70 19.23
CA LEU A 88 -7.56 -2.66 20.25
C LEU A 88 -7.61 -3.94 21.07
N GLN A 89 -7.48 -5.11 20.44
CA GLN A 89 -7.42 -6.40 21.13
C GLN A 89 -6.17 -6.48 22.03
N GLY A 90 -5.01 -6.06 21.53
CA GLY A 90 -3.76 -6.02 22.30
C GLY A 90 -3.87 -5.15 23.56
N VAL A 91 -4.39 -3.93 23.43
CA VAL A 91 -4.56 -3.01 24.56
C VAL A 91 -5.61 -3.53 25.56
N LYS A 92 -6.71 -4.12 25.07
CA LYS A 92 -7.71 -4.77 25.95
C LYS A 92 -7.12 -5.93 26.74
N SER A 93 -6.26 -6.73 26.12
CA SER A 93 -5.56 -7.84 26.80
C SER A 93 -4.67 -7.33 27.93
N GLN A 94 -3.91 -6.27 27.68
CA GLN A 94 -3.09 -5.62 28.73
C GLN A 94 -3.97 -5.12 29.86
N LEU A 95 -5.05 -4.39 29.55
CA LEU A 95 -5.98 -3.87 30.55
C LEU A 95 -6.65 -4.98 31.38
N ALA A 96 -6.93 -6.13 30.78
CA ALA A 96 -7.52 -7.26 31.49
C ALA A 96 -6.55 -7.89 32.50
N ALA A 97 -5.25 -7.96 32.19
CA ALA A 97 -4.23 -8.45 33.13
C ALA A 97 -4.11 -7.55 34.38
N TYR A 98 -4.26 -6.23 34.24
CA TYR A 98 -4.31 -5.32 35.40
C TYR A 98 -5.56 -5.47 36.28
N ARG A 99 -6.62 -6.17 35.80
CA ARG A 99 -7.83 -6.41 36.62
C ARG A 99 -7.70 -7.64 37.51
N SER A 100 -6.77 -8.56 37.23
CA SER A 100 -6.58 -9.76 38.05
C SER A 100 -5.65 -9.55 39.24
N ASP A 101 -4.77 -8.56 39.18
CA ASP A 101 -3.61 -8.51 40.09
C ASP A 101 -3.64 -7.37 41.14
N ASP A 102 -4.53 -6.37 41.06
CA ASP A 102 -4.35 -5.13 41.82
C ASP A 102 -5.36 -4.85 42.95
N LEU A 103 -4.86 -5.01 44.19
CA LEU A 103 -5.29 -4.33 45.42
C LEU A 103 -4.42 -3.09 45.72
N ASP A 104 -3.53 -2.68 44.80
CA ASP A 104 -2.56 -1.59 45.00
C ASP A 104 -2.86 -0.38 44.08
N ASN A 105 -3.01 0.81 44.68
CA ASN A 105 -3.39 2.07 44.00
C ASN A 105 -2.27 2.63 43.09
N SER A 106 -1.07 2.02 43.11
CA SER A 106 0.08 2.40 42.27
C SER A 106 -0.17 2.20 40.77
N HIS A 107 -1.07 1.30 40.39
CA HIS A 107 -1.30 0.91 38.99
C HIS A 107 -2.37 1.76 38.26
N ASP A 108 -3.02 2.68 38.96
CA ASP A 108 -4.16 3.45 38.45
C ASP A 108 -3.81 4.33 37.23
N ALA A 109 -2.64 4.97 37.25
CA ALA A 109 -2.22 5.85 36.15
C ALA A 109 -1.97 5.07 34.84
N HIS A 110 -1.37 3.88 34.93
CA HIS A 110 -1.13 3.04 33.75
C HIS A 110 -2.44 2.47 33.20
N LYS A 111 -3.31 1.98 34.08
CA LYS A 111 -4.65 1.50 33.75
C LYS A 111 -5.49 2.59 33.08
N ALA A 112 -5.45 3.83 33.58
CA ALA A 112 -6.12 4.97 32.97
C ALA A 112 -5.60 5.24 31.55
N LYS A 113 -4.28 5.17 31.32
CA LYS A 113 -3.68 5.32 30.00
C LYS A 113 -4.12 4.22 29.02
N LEU A 114 -4.17 2.96 29.47
CA LEU A 114 -4.67 1.86 28.66
C LEU A 114 -6.15 2.05 28.31
N GLN A 115 -6.96 2.50 29.26
CA GLN A 115 -8.37 2.80 29.03
C GLN A 115 -8.56 3.92 27.99
N GLN A 116 -7.80 5.01 28.11
CA GLN A 116 -7.80 6.08 27.10
C GLN A 116 -7.45 5.56 25.69
N ARG A 117 -6.46 4.68 25.57
CA ARG A 117 -6.11 4.05 24.29
C ARG A 117 -7.24 3.18 23.75
N VAL A 118 -7.92 2.40 24.60
CA VAL A 118 -9.10 1.59 24.20
C VAL A 118 -10.19 2.48 23.62
N ASP A 119 -10.49 3.59 24.29
CA ASP A 119 -11.59 4.48 23.89
C ASP A 119 -11.26 5.23 22.60
N PHE A 120 -10.02 5.71 22.45
CA PHE A 120 -9.53 6.28 21.20
C PHE A 120 -9.65 5.30 20.03
N LEU A 121 -9.17 4.05 20.18
CA LEU A 121 -9.21 3.06 19.11
C LEU A 121 -10.64 2.67 18.72
N LYS A 122 -11.56 2.58 19.70
CA LYS A 122 -12.99 2.39 19.41
C LYS A 122 -13.59 3.55 18.64
N GLN A 123 -13.26 4.79 19.03
CA GLN A 123 -13.71 5.98 18.33
C GLN A 123 -13.19 6.01 16.90
N ALA A 124 -11.92 5.71 16.68
CA ALA A 124 -11.30 5.64 15.36
C ALA A 124 -11.98 4.61 14.45
N ILE A 125 -12.20 3.38 14.95
CA ILE A 125 -12.92 2.33 14.20
C ILE A 125 -14.34 2.79 13.85
N ARG A 126 -15.07 3.35 14.82
CA ARG A 126 -16.43 3.85 14.58
C ARG A 126 -16.43 4.96 13.53
N ARG A 127 -15.43 5.84 13.55
CA ARG A 127 -15.33 6.99 12.64
C ARG A 127 -15.12 6.57 11.18
N ILE A 128 -14.36 5.49 10.94
CA ILE A 128 -14.10 4.95 9.60
C ILE A 128 -15.22 4.03 9.11
N ASP A 129 -16.01 3.42 10.00
CA ASP A 129 -17.14 2.54 9.65
C ASP A 129 -18.43 3.33 9.34
N LEU A 130 -18.49 4.63 9.63
CA LEU A 130 -19.69 5.48 9.47
C LEU A 130 -19.68 6.40 8.23
N GLU A 131 -18.55 6.57 7.56
CA GLU A 131 -18.43 7.32 6.30
C GLU A 131 -18.51 6.37 5.10
#